data_AF-A0A8J3T2X6-F1
#
_entry.id   AF-A0A8J3T2X6-F1
#
_cell.length_a   1.000
_cell.length_b   1.000
_cell.length_c   1.000
_cell.angle_alpha   90.00
_cell.angle_beta   90.00
_cell.angle_gamma   90.00
#
_symmetry.space_group_name_H-M   'P 1'
#
loop_
_entity.id
_entity.type
_entity.pdbx_description
1 polymer ?
#
loop_
_entity_poly.entity_id
_entity_poly.type
_entity_poly.pdbx_seq_one_letter_code
_entity_poly.pdbx_strand_id
1 'polypeptide(L)'
;MGNPDQPDPTAGATARQSFKAELIRLKRGSPQTYESLAEITYLSDSSVHRYFTGETLPSSADVVRKLAVALGGGPDGLVSRHMAAKGGRGDPERQTVGLPPGAGPADGRGI
;
A
#
# COMPACT_ATOMS: atom_id res chain seq x y z
N MET A 1 26.41 -26.42 0.25
CA MET A 1 25.55 -25.95 1.35
C MET A 1 24.63 -24.89 0.78
N GLY A 2 23.34 -25.19 0.66
CA GLY A 2 22.36 -24.28 0.08
C GLY A 2 22.01 -23.16 1.05
N ASN A 3 21.97 -21.92 0.57
CA ASN A 3 21.61 -20.74 1.35
C ASN A 3 20.17 -20.89 1.89
N PRO A 4 19.93 -20.85 3.23
CA PRO A 4 18.59 -20.89 3.79
C PRO A 4 17.90 -19.52 3.88
N ASP A 5 18.46 -18.47 3.27
CA ASP A 5 18.02 -17.08 3.46
C ASP A 5 17.28 -16.53 2.22
N GLN A 6 16.29 -17.25 1.73
CA GLN A 6 15.26 -16.63 0.89
C GLN A 6 13.93 -16.70 1.63
N PRO A 7 13.31 -15.56 1.99
CA PRO A 7 11.96 -15.57 2.52
C PRO A 7 11.05 -16.26 1.50
N ASP A 8 10.31 -17.26 1.97
CA ASP A 8 9.38 -18.02 1.15
C ASP A 8 8.44 -17.04 0.40
N PRO A 9 8.45 -17.02 -0.95
CA PRO A 9 7.65 -16.05 -1.72
C PRO A 9 6.15 -16.26 -1.51
N THR A 10 5.74 -17.44 -1.06
CA THR A 10 4.37 -17.79 -0.71
C THR A 10 3.92 -17.12 0.59
N ALA A 11 4.82 -16.94 1.56
CA ALA A 11 4.53 -16.26 2.82
C ALA A 11 4.11 -14.79 2.59
N GLY A 12 4.82 -14.07 1.73
CA GLY A 12 4.47 -12.69 1.35
C GLY A 12 3.14 -12.59 0.60
N ALA A 13 2.87 -13.51 -0.33
CA ALA A 13 1.60 -13.58 -1.07
C ALA A 13 0.41 -13.90 -0.13
N THR A 14 0.61 -14.79 0.84
CA THR A 14 -0.39 -15.18 1.83
C THR A 14 -0.69 -14.04 2.80
N ALA A 15 0.32 -13.30 3.24
CA ALA A 15 0.14 -12.11 4.08
C ALA A 15 -0.63 -10.99 3.34
N ARG A 16 -0.32 -10.75 2.06
CA ARG A 16 -1.04 -9.79 1.23
C ARG A 16 -2.50 -10.17 1.00
N GLN A 17 -2.78 -11.46 0.75
CA GLN A 17 -4.15 -11.96 0.67
C GLN A 17 -4.89 -11.82 2.01
N SER A 18 -4.24 -12.13 3.12
CA SER A 18 -4.81 -12.02 4.46
C SER A 18 -5.16 -10.56 4.81
N PHE A 19 -4.29 -9.62 4.46
CA PHE A 19 -4.56 -8.19 4.60
C PHE A 19 -5.78 -7.76 3.76
N LYS A 20 -5.81 -8.15 2.47
CA LYS A 20 -6.93 -7.83 1.57
C LYS A 20 -8.25 -8.41 2.07
N ALA A 21 -8.26 -9.67 2.48
CA ALA A 21 -9.46 -10.34 2.98
C ALA A 21 -10.04 -9.63 4.21
N GLU A 22 -9.17 -9.21 5.14
CA GLU A 22 -9.60 -8.44 6.31
C GLU A 22 -10.13 -7.05 5.93
N LEU A 23 -9.46 -6.35 5.00
CA LEU A 23 -9.91 -5.05 4.50
C LEU A 23 -11.31 -5.13 3.88
N ILE A 24 -11.55 -6.14 3.06
CA ILE A 24 -12.86 -6.40 2.42
C ILE A 24 -13.92 -6.78 3.46
N ARG A 25 -13.55 -7.58 4.47
CA ARG A 25 -14.45 -7.95 5.56
C ARG A 25 -14.91 -6.71 6.33
N LEU A 26 -13.98 -5.82 6.70
CA LEU A 26 -14.29 -4.57 7.38
C LEU A 26 -15.16 -3.66 6.50
N LYS A 27 -14.84 -3.55 5.20
CA LYS A 27 -15.62 -2.75 4.24
C LYS A 27 -17.05 -3.23 4.05
N ARG A 28 -17.29 -4.55 4.10
CA ARG A 28 -18.64 -5.13 4.05
C ARG A 28 -19.47 -4.85 5.30
N GLY A 29 -18.82 -4.73 6.46
CA GLY A 29 -19.48 -4.37 7.73
C GLY A 29 -19.70 -2.87 7.90
N SER A 30 -19.11 -2.05 7.04
CA SER A 30 -19.15 -0.59 7.13
C SER A 30 -20.04 0.03 6.05
N PRO A 31 -20.87 1.03 6.39
CA PRO A 31 -21.69 1.75 5.42
C PRO A 31 -20.90 2.74 4.55
N GLN A 32 -19.60 2.94 4.81
CA GLN A 32 -18.77 3.92 4.10
C GLN A 32 -18.62 3.58 2.62
N THR A 33 -18.68 4.55 1.71
CA THR A 33 -18.36 4.34 0.28
C THR A 33 -16.84 4.46 0.05
N TYR A 34 -16.35 4.09 -1.14
CA TYR A 34 -14.93 4.33 -1.48
C TYR A 34 -14.60 5.82 -1.52
N GLU A 35 -15.53 6.66 -2.02
CA GLU A 35 -15.40 8.11 -1.98
C GLU A 35 -15.33 8.65 -0.55
N SER A 36 -16.25 8.26 0.34
CA SER A 36 -16.20 8.71 1.73
C SER A 36 -14.92 8.24 2.44
N LEU A 37 -14.43 7.03 2.14
CA LEU A 37 -13.14 6.57 2.66
C LEU A 37 -11.98 7.42 2.14
N ALA A 38 -11.99 7.78 0.85
CA ALA A 38 -10.99 8.64 0.25
C ALA A 38 -10.95 10.02 0.95
N GLU A 39 -12.11 10.61 1.20
CA GLU A 39 -12.24 11.89 1.91
C GLU A 39 -11.76 11.80 3.37
N ILE A 40 -12.23 10.79 4.12
CA ILE A 40 -11.88 10.61 5.55
C ILE A 40 -10.38 10.35 5.72
N THR A 41 -9.77 9.64 4.78
CA THR A 41 -8.35 9.25 4.86
C THR A 41 -7.42 10.21 4.13
N TYR A 42 -7.94 11.26 3.49
CA TYR A 42 -7.20 12.18 2.62
C TYR A 42 -6.41 11.47 1.52
N LEU A 43 -6.99 10.41 0.97
CA LEU A 43 -6.43 9.63 -0.13
C LEU A 43 -7.18 9.92 -1.43
N SER A 44 -6.53 9.65 -2.56
CA SER A 44 -7.23 9.61 -3.85
C SER A 44 -8.06 8.33 -3.98
N ASP A 45 -9.24 8.44 -4.58
CA ASP A 45 -10.12 7.29 -4.86
C ASP A 45 -9.38 6.14 -5.56
N SER A 46 -8.54 6.46 -6.56
CA SER A 46 -7.71 5.46 -7.24
C SER A 46 -6.76 4.72 -6.31
N SER A 47 -6.18 5.39 -5.30
CA SER A 47 -5.30 4.73 -4.32
C SER A 47 -6.11 3.81 -3.41
N VAL A 48 -7.28 4.26 -2.95
CA VAL A 48 -8.22 3.45 -2.16
C VAL A 48 -8.58 2.19 -2.95
N HIS A 49 -8.99 2.35 -4.21
CA HIS A 49 -9.34 1.23 -5.07
C HIS A 49 -8.19 0.23 -5.21
N ARG A 50 -6.95 0.69 -5.46
CA ARG A 50 -5.76 -0.19 -5.54
C ARG A 50 -5.47 -0.94 -4.24
N TYR A 51 -5.78 -0.35 -3.08
CA TYR A 51 -5.62 -1.02 -1.79
C TYR A 51 -6.65 -2.14 -1.61
N PHE A 52 -7.91 -1.90 -2.00
CA PHE A 52 -8.99 -2.89 -1.92
C PHE A 52 -8.86 -4.01 -2.96
N THR A 53 -8.38 -3.72 -4.16
CA THR A 53 -8.06 -4.75 -5.16
C THR A 53 -6.81 -5.54 -4.78
N GLY A 54 -5.97 -4.97 -3.91
CA GLY A 54 -4.69 -5.53 -3.51
C GLY A 54 -3.60 -5.31 -4.55
N GLU A 55 -3.80 -4.43 -5.54
CA GLU A 55 -2.80 -4.05 -6.55
C GLU A 55 -1.61 -3.30 -5.92
N THR A 56 -1.87 -2.51 -4.87
CA THR A 56 -0.85 -1.78 -4.11
C THR A 56 -1.12 -1.91 -2.62
N LEU A 57 -0.07 -1.90 -1.79
CA LEU A 57 -0.20 -1.79 -0.34
C LEU A 57 -0.04 -0.33 0.10
N PRO A 58 -0.72 0.12 1.16
CA PRO A 58 -0.49 1.44 1.72
C PRO A 58 0.97 1.68 2.06
N SER A 59 1.49 2.88 1.81
CA SER A 59 2.92 3.19 2.03
C SER A 59 3.32 3.14 3.51
N SER A 60 2.37 3.50 4.40
CA SER A 60 2.60 3.72 5.82
C SER A 60 1.52 3.07 6.69
N ALA A 61 1.90 2.66 7.90
CA ALA A 61 0.99 2.12 8.91
C ALA A 61 -0.13 3.10 9.28
N ASP A 62 0.16 4.41 9.26
CA ASP A 62 -0.82 5.46 9.59
C ASP A 62 -2.04 5.43 8.67
N VAL A 63 -1.82 5.20 7.37
CA VAL A 63 -2.89 5.06 6.37
C VAL A 63 -3.75 3.84 6.68
N VAL A 64 -3.13 2.73 7.09
CA VAL A 64 -3.83 1.50 7.49
C VAL A 64 -4.66 1.73 8.75
N ARG A 65 -4.13 2.46 9.73
CA ARG A 65 -4.86 2.82 10.95
C ARG A 65 -6.09 3.66 10.64
N LYS A 66 -5.94 4.69 9.81
CA LYS A 66 -7.05 5.55 9.36
C LYS A 66 -8.14 4.75 8.64
N LEU A 67 -7.75 3.85 7.74
CA LEU A 67 -8.69 2.96 7.05
C LEU A 67 -9.42 2.03 8.03
N ALA A 68 -8.70 1.40 8.96
CA ALA A 68 -9.32 0.53 9.97
C ALA A 68 -10.35 1.28 10.83
N VAL A 69 -9.96 2.47 11.32
CA VAL A 69 -10.84 3.32 12.15
C VAL A 69 -12.05 3.80 11.36
N ALA A 70 -11.87 4.25 10.11
CA ALA A 70 -12.97 4.68 9.25
C ALA A 70 -13.96 3.55 8.95
N LEU A 71 -13.47 2.31 8.89
CA LEU A 71 -14.30 1.11 8.71
C LEU A 71 -14.90 0.58 10.01
N GLY A 72 -14.63 1.20 11.16
CA GLY A 72 -15.10 0.75 12.48
C GLY A 72 -14.40 -0.50 13.00
N GLY A 73 -13.22 -0.83 12.46
CA GLY A 73 -12.41 -1.98 12.85
C GLY A 73 -11.25 -1.63 13.79
N GLY A 74 -10.63 -2.68 14.34
CA GLY A 74 -9.43 -2.54 15.17
C GLY A 74 -8.17 -2.27 14.31
N PRO A 75 -7.44 -1.16 14.53
CA PRO A 75 -6.27 -0.81 13.72
C PRO A 75 -5.08 -1.74 13.90
N ASP A 76 -4.89 -2.30 15.11
CA ASP A 76 -3.70 -3.06 15.47
C ASP A 76 -3.55 -4.37 14.67
N GLY A 77 -4.64 -5.14 14.57
CA GLY A 77 -4.66 -6.39 13.80
C GLY A 77 -4.49 -6.17 12.30
N LEU A 78 -4.95 -5.03 11.76
CA LEU A 78 -4.79 -4.70 10.35
C LEU A 78 -3.36 -4.21 10.04
N VAL A 79 -2.77 -3.40 10.92
CA VAL A 79 -1.39 -2.94 10.81
C VAL A 79 -0.41 -4.11 10.88
N SER A 80 -0.62 -5.06 11.81
CA SER A 80 0.23 -6.25 11.91
C SER A 80 0.26 -7.07 10.62
N ARG A 81 -0.90 -7.24 9.97
CA ARG A 81 -1.01 -7.91 8.66
C ARG A 81 -0.38 -7.10 7.53
N HIS A 82 -0.51 -5.78 7.55
CA HIS A 82 0.17 -4.89 6.60
C HIS A 82 1.69 -4.99 6.71
N MET A 83 2.23 -5.03 7.93
CA MET A 83 3.65 -5.19 8.18
C MET A 83 4.16 -6.54 7.70
N ALA A 84 3.42 -7.62 7.95
CA ALA A 84 3.75 -8.94 7.41
C ALA A 84 3.73 -8.96 5.87
N ALA A 85 2.75 -8.29 5.25
CA ALA A 85 2.65 -8.18 3.79
C ALA A 85 3.77 -7.32 3.17
N LYS A 86 4.25 -6.29 3.89
CA LYS A 86 5.36 -5.43 3.46
C LYS A 86 6.72 -6.11 3.69
N GLY A 87 6.90 -6.78 4.84
CA GLY A 87 8.14 -7.46 5.23
C GLY A 87 8.40 -8.78 4.50
N GLY A 88 7.36 -9.45 3.99
CA GLY A 88 7.50 -10.60 3.08
C GLY A 88 7.99 -10.22 1.68
N ARG A 89 8.05 -8.92 1.36
CA ARG A 89 8.70 -8.39 0.17
C ARG A 89 10.02 -7.79 0.60
N GLY A 90 11.07 -8.61 0.66
CA GLY A 90 12.45 -8.13 0.79
C GLY A 90 12.67 -6.91 -0.10
N ASP A 91 13.19 -5.86 0.51
CA ASP A 91 13.63 -4.57 -0.03
C ASP A 91 13.14 -4.16 -1.43
N PRO A 92 12.24 -3.17 -1.53
CA PRO A 92 12.32 -2.22 -2.61
C PRO A 92 13.36 -1.15 -2.26
N GLU A 93 14.65 -1.52 -2.24
CA GLU A 93 15.76 -0.56 -2.43
C GLU A 93 15.75 0.01 -3.87
N ARG A 94 14.56 0.22 -4.43
CA ARG A 94 14.31 0.76 -5.77
C ARG A 94 13.20 1.79 -5.78
N GLN A 95 12.94 2.46 -4.65
CA GLN A 95 12.40 3.82 -4.71
C GLN A 95 13.54 4.78 -5.04
N THR A 96 14.13 4.60 -6.22
CA THR A 96 14.69 5.73 -6.95
C THR A 96 13.54 6.69 -7.11
N VAL A 97 13.67 7.81 -6.43
CA VAL A 97 12.91 9.03 -6.62
C VAL A 97 12.93 9.31 -8.12
N GLY A 98 11.89 8.90 -8.82
CA GLY A 98 11.69 9.20 -10.23
C GLY A 98 11.30 10.67 -10.35
N LEU A 99 12.27 11.57 -10.16
CA LEU A 99 12.20 12.89 -10.75
C LEU A 99 11.97 12.70 -12.26
N PRO A 100 11.07 13.46 -12.89
CA PRO A 100 10.92 13.38 -14.34
C PRO A 100 12.28 13.73 -15.00
N PRO A 101 12.85 12.87 -15.87
CA PRO A 101 13.96 13.26 -16.73
C PRO A 101 13.40 14.16 -17.82
N GLY A 102 13.26 15.45 -17.50
CA GLY A 102 12.53 16.39 -18.35
C GLY A 102 12.85 17.84 -18.06
N ALA A 103 14.12 18.19 -18.00
CA ALA A 103 14.58 19.57 -18.18
C ALA A 103 15.99 19.54 -18.75
N GLY A 104 16.11 19.19 -20.04
CA GLY A 104 17.30 19.56 -20.79
C GLY A 104 17.35 21.10 -20.85
N PRO A 105 18.53 21.73 -20.75
CA PRO A 105 18.66 23.12 -21.14
C PRO A 105 18.51 23.20 -22.66
N ALA A 106 17.28 23.45 -23.10
CA ALA A 106 17.05 23.95 -24.45
C ALA A 106 17.47 25.43 -24.49
N ASP A 107 18.30 25.71 -25.48
CA ASP A 107 18.54 27.01 -26.09
C ASP A 107 19.57 27.95 -25.45
N GLY A 108 20.74 27.97 -26.10
CA GLY A 108 21.64 29.11 -26.15
C GLY A 108 22.10 29.30 -27.59
N ARG A 109 21.16 29.65 -28.49
CA ARG A 109 21.47 30.15 -29.83
C ARG A 109 21.81 31.65 -29.72
N GLY A 110 23.02 32.08 -30.10
CA GLY A 110 23.27 33.51 -30.26
C GLY A 110 24.73 33.93 -30.42
N ILE A 111 25.07 34.22 -31.69
CA ILE A 111 26.19 35.00 -32.27
C ILE A 111 27.61 34.42 -32.27
#